data_AF-V9V7S0-F1
#
_entry.id   AF-V9V7S0-F1
#
_cell.length_a   1.000
_cell.length_b   1.000
_cell.length_c   1.000
_cell.angle_alpha   90.00
_cell.angle_beta   90.00
_cell.angle_gamma   90.00
#
_symmetry.space_group_name_H-M   'P 1'
#
loop_
_entity.id
_entity.type
_entity.pdbx_description
1 polymer ?
#
loop_
_entity_poly.entity_id
_entity_poly.type
_entity_poly.pdbx_seq_one_letter_code
_entity_poly.pdbx_strand_id
1 'polypeptide(L)'
;VGSSQTKTKTSVGTVHNQDNGAHGADASDLGLVTCRWFTRASQAGTFDGHPFEVRPGGLEGVEQALKDLKDGKQSAVKYVFRIADTPGL
;
A
#
# COMPACT_ATOMS: atom_id res chain seq x y z
N VAL A 1 36.54 -2.32 12.33
CA VAL A 1 35.86 -1.33 11.47
C VAL A 1 34.38 -1.64 11.49
N GLY A 2 33.58 -0.88 12.24
CA GLY A 2 32.13 -1.09 12.28
C GLY A 2 31.51 -0.57 10.98
N SER A 3 30.84 -1.44 10.23
CA SER A 3 30.08 -1.02 9.04
C SER A 3 28.93 -0.11 9.48
N SER A 4 29.00 1.17 9.11
CA SER A 4 27.87 2.10 9.23
C SER A 4 26.81 1.68 8.21
N GLN A 5 25.62 1.32 8.68
CA GLN A 5 24.48 0.99 7.83
C GLN A 5 23.73 2.29 7.50
N THR A 6 23.69 2.68 6.23
CA THR A 6 22.86 3.81 5.79
C THR A 6 21.42 3.36 5.67
N LYS A 7 20.54 3.90 6.51
CA LYS A 7 19.09 3.64 6.44
C LYS A 7 18.44 4.58 5.44
N THR A 8 17.90 4.01 4.37
CA THR A 8 17.06 4.76 3.41
C THR A 8 15.58 4.55 3.73
N LYS A 9 14.79 5.62 3.71
CA LYS A 9 13.34 5.59 3.95
C LYS A 9 12.61 6.27 2.78
N THR A 10 11.46 5.74 2.41
CA THR A 10 10.52 6.38 1.49
C THR A 10 9.14 6.42 2.16
N SER A 11 8.42 7.53 2.01
CA SER A 11 7.06 7.72 2.53
C SER A 11 6.28 8.65 1.61
N VAL A 12 4.95 8.68 1.75
CA VAL A 12 4.08 9.58 0.97
C VAL A 12 4.53 11.04 1.12
N GLY A 13 4.82 11.47 2.35
CA GLY A 13 5.25 12.85 2.63
C GLY A 13 6.54 13.24 1.91
N THR A 14 7.57 12.41 1.97
CA THR A 14 8.87 12.74 1.35
C THR A 14 8.91 12.54 -0.16
N VAL A 15 8.06 11.66 -0.72
CA VAL A 15 7.99 11.44 -2.17
C VAL A 15 7.22 12.56 -2.88
N HIS A 16 6.14 13.06 -2.28
CA HIS A 16 5.37 14.16 -2.85
C HIS A 16 5.94 15.54 -2.50
N ASN A 17 6.54 15.68 -1.31
CA ASN A 17 7.25 16.88 -0.84
C ASN A 17 6.53 18.21 -1.10
N GLN A 18 5.19 18.21 -1.04
CA GLN A 18 4.34 19.38 -1.31
C GLN A 18 4.34 20.39 -0.15
N ASP A 19 4.89 19.98 1.00
CA ASP A 19 4.98 20.72 2.25
C ASP A 19 6.36 21.36 2.46
N ASN A 20 7.17 21.48 1.39
CA ASN A 20 8.53 22.01 1.43
C ASN A 20 9.44 21.32 2.47
N GLY A 21 9.33 20.01 2.59
CA GLY A 21 10.24 19.18 3.39
C GLY A 21 9.84 19.02 4.85
N ALA A 22 8.61 19.37 5.25
CA ALA A 22 8.16 19.18 6.63
C ALA A 22 8.14 17.69 7.06
N HIS A 23 8.12 16.76 6.10
CA HIS A 23 8.23 15.32 6.34
C HIS A 23 9.63 14.73 6.11
N GLY A 24 10.62 15.54 5.74
CA GLY A 24 12.01 15.14 5.54
C GLY A 24 12.58 15.51 4.18
N ALA A 25 13.78 15.02 3.89
CA ALA A 25 14.44 15.24 2.61
C ALA A 25 13.63 14.65 1.44
N ASP A 26 13.71 15.30 0.28
CA ASP A 26 13.04 14.83 -0.95
C ASP A 26 13.47 13.40 -1.28
N ALA A 27 12.48 12.55 -1.49
CA ALA A 27 12.65 11.15 -1.85
C ALA A 27 11.89 10.80 -3.15
N SER A 28 11.54 11.78 -3.95
CA SER A 28 10.81 11.65 -5.23
C SER A 28 11.42 10.59 -6.15
N ASP A 29 12.73 10.67 -6.41
CA ASP A 29 13.47 9.70 -7.25
C ASP A 29 13.45 8.29 -6.68
N LEU A 30 13.64 8.15 -5.36
CA LEU A 30 13.56 6.86 -4.69
C LEU A 30 12.15 6.26 -4.81
N GLY A 31 11.11 7.08 -4.66
CA GLY A 31 9.71 6.68 -4.87
C GLY A 31 9.47 6.17 -6.29
N LEU A 32 9.95 6.90 -7.30
CA LEU A 32 9.83 6.51 -8.71
C LEU A 32 10.49 5.14 -8.99
N VAL A 33 11.73 4.95 -8.55
CA VAL A 33 12.46 3.68 -8.73
C VAL A 33 11.77 2.55 -7.99
N THR A 34 11.31 2.79 -6.76
CA THR A 34 10.59 1.80 -5.94
C THR A 34 9.32 1.32 -6.65
N CYS A 35 8.50 2.24 -7.16
CA CYS A 35 7.28 1.89 -7.91
C CYS A 35 7.60 1.07 -9.17
N ARG A 36 8.58 1.51 -9.98
CA ARG A 36 8.99 0.77 -11.19
C ARG A 36 9.51 -0.63 -10.88
N TRP A 37 10.28 -0.77 -9.81
CA TRP A 37 10.77 -2.06 -9.36
C TRP A 37 9.62 -2.99 -8.95
N PHE A 38 8.67 -2.52 -8.13
CA PHE A 38 7.50 -3.32 -7.73
C PHE A 38 6.66 -3.77 -8.93
N THR A 39 6.41 -2.88 -9.90
CA THR A 39 5.69 -3.23 -11.13
C THR A 39 6.41 -4.35 -11.89
N ARG A 40 7.72 -4.21 -12.11
CA ARG A 40 8.51 -5.23 -12.81
C ARG A 40 8.55 -6.55 -12.05
N ALA A 41 8.74 -6.50 -10.73
CA ALA A 41 8.80 -7.69 -9.89
C ALA A 41 7.46 -8.44 -9.87
N SER A 42 6.34 -7.72 -9.83
CA SER A 42 5.00 -8.30 -9.93
C SER A 42 4.75 -8.93 -11.31
N GLN A 43 5.12 -8.24 -12.40
CA GLN A 43 5.01 -8.79 -13.76
C GLN A 43 5.89 -10.04 -13.97
N ALA A 44 7.06 -10.08 -13.34
CA ALA A 44 7.97 -11.21 -13.40
C ALA A 44 7.59 -12.37 -12.46
N GLY A 45 6.59 -12.19 -11.59
CA GLY A 45 6.22 -13.17 -10.56
C GLY A 45 7.28 -13.35 -9.46
N THR A 46 8.23 -12.43 -9.31
CA THR A 46 9.26 -12.47 -8.26
C THR A 46 8.83 -11.74 -6.99
N PHE A 47 7.64 -11.15 -7.00
CA PHE A 47 7.05 -10.46 -5.87
C PHE A 47 5.53 -10.63 -5.92
N ASP A 48 4.96 -11.12 -4.83
CA ASP A 48 3.52 -11.31 -4.67
C ASP A 48 2.95 -10.34 -3.63
N GLY A 49 1.66 -10.02 -3.81
CA GLY A 49 0.91 -9.22 -2.85
C GLY A 49 0.69 -9.95 -1.52
N HIS A 50 0.31 -9.19 -0.49
CA HIS A 50 -0.10 -9.76 0.79
C HIS A 50 -1.35 -10.64 0.62
N PRO A 51 -1.52 -11.72 1.42
CA PRO A 51 -2.79 -12.43 1.52
C PRO A 51 -3.99 -11.49 1.61
N PHE A 52 -5.02 -11.78 0.82
CA PHE A 52 -6.20 -10.93 0.70
C PHE A 52 -7.50 -11.74 0.62
N GLU A 53 -8.59 -11.12 1.05
CA GLU A 53 -9.96 -11.61 0.94
C GLU A 53 -10.76 -10.64 0.06
N VAL A 54 -11.34 -11.15 -1.02
CA VAL A 54 -12.28 -10.37 -1.84
C VAL A 54 -13.65 -10.40 -1.17
N ARG A 55 -14.11 -9.26 -0.67
CA ARG A 55 -15.40 -9.13 0.01
C ARG A 55 -16.54 -9.02 -1.03
N PRO A 56 -17.68 -9.69 -0.81
CA PRO A 56 -18.83 -9.59 -1.70
C PRO A 56 -19.53 -8.22 -1.58
N GLY A 57 -20.35 -7.86 -2.57
CA GLY A 57 -21.18 -6.66 -2.56
C GLY A 57 -20.46 -5.36 -2.95
N GLY A 58 -19.24 -5.45 -3.46
CA GLY A 58 -18.47 -4.30 -3.94
C GLY A 58 -18.35 -3.19 -2.89
N LEU A 59 -18.75 -1.97 -3.26
CA LEU A 59 -18.61 -0.80 -2.39
C LEU A 59 -19.53 -0.83 -1.15
N GLU A 60 -20.65 -1.56 -1.19
CA GLU A 60 -21.54 -1.70 -0.02
C GLU A 60 -20.85 -2.42 1.15
N GLY A 61 -19.86 -3.26 0.86
CA GLY A 61 -19.11 -4.01 1.88
C GLY A 61 -18.04 -3.21 2.63
N VAL A 62 -17.72 -1.98 2.19
CA VAL A 62 -16.59 -1.20 2.74
C VAL A 62 -16.82 -0.81 4.19
N GLU A 63 -18.04 -0.37 4.56
CA GLU A 63 -18.35 0.06 5.91
C GLU A 63 -18.11 -1.06 6.93
N GLN A 64 -18.65 -2.25 6.67
CA GLN A 64 -18.50 -3.39 7.58
C GLN A 64 -17.05 -3.85 7.67
N ALA A 65 -16.31 -3.84 6.56
CA ALA A 65 -14.90 -4.20 6.58
C ALA A 65 -14.04 -3.24 7.41
N LEU A 66 -14.31 -1.94 7.37
CA LEU A 66 -13.64 -0.98 8.25
C LEU A 66 -13.97 -1.21 9.72
N LYS A 67 -15.22 -1.58 10.06
CA LYS A 67 -15.59 -2.01 11.41
C LYS A 67 -14.84 -3.27 11.83
N ASP A 68 -14.76 -4.28 10.97
CA ASP A 68 -14.05 -5.52 11.23
C ASP A 68 -12.54 -5.28 11.47
N LEU A 69 -11.92 -4.37 10.71
CA LEU A 69 -10.52 -3.95 10.93
C LEU A 69 -10.35 -3.20 12.25
N LYS A 70 -11.27 -2.29 12.58
CA LYS A 70 -11.25 -1.55 13.86
C LYS A 70 -11.40 -2.49 15.05
N ASP A 71 -12.27 -3.49 14.94
CA ASP A 71 -12.53 -4.50 15.96
C ASP A 71 -11.43 -5.57 16.02
N GLY A 72 -10.43 -5.52 15.12
CA GLY A 72 -9.31 -6.46 15.08
C GLY A 72 -9.70 -7.88 14.62
N LYS A 73 -10.84 -8.04 13.94
CA LYS A 73 -11.34 -9.37 13.51
C LYS A 73 -10.49 -10.02 12.42
N GLN A 74 -9.69 -9.22 11.73
CA GLN A 74 -8.68 -9.72 10.80
C GLN A 74 -7.33 -9.08 11.10
N SER A 75 -6.29 -9.90 11.00
CA SER A 75 -4.90 -9.47 11.06
C SER A 75 -4.13 -10.11 9.92
N ALA A 76 -3.15 -9.39 9.36
CA ALA A 76 -2.34 -9.87 8.24
C ALA A 76 -3.16 -10.32 7.00
N VAL A 77 -4.36 -9.80 6.78
CA VAL A 77 -5.14 -10.00 5.57
C VAL A 77 -5.64 -8.65 5.06
N LYS A 78 -5.53 -8.42 3.75
CA LYS A 78 -6.09 -7.22 3.10
C LYS A 78 -7.50 -7.51 2.62
N TYR A 79 -8.46 -6.66 2.97
CA TYR A 79 -9.77 -6.68 2.33
C TYR A 79 -9.73 -5.99 0.98
N VAL A 80 -10.24 -6.66 -0.05
CA VAL A 80 -10.32 -6.18 -1.43
C VAL A 80 -11.77 -6.15 -1.86
N PHE A 81 -12.16 -5.11 -2.60
CA PHE A 81 -13.51 -4.95 -3.12
C PHE A 81 -13.43 -4.76 -4.63
N ARG A 82 -14.30 -5.46 -5.36
CA ARG A 82 -14.48 -5.22 -6.79
C ARG A 82 -15.62 -4.24 -6.95
N ILE A 83 -15.35 -3.08 -7.54
CA ILE A 83 -16.38 -2.04 -7.73
C ILE A 83 -17.54 -2.58 -8.57
N ALA A 84 -17.25 -3.40 -9.59
CA ALA A 84 -18.25 -4.03 -10.44
C ALA A 84 -19.21 -4.99 -9.70
N ASP A 85 -18.88 -5.43 -8.49
CA ASP A 85 -19.73 -6.30 -7.69
C ASP A 85 -20.72 -5.49 -6.81
N THR A 86 -20.76 -4.15 -6.95
CA THR A 86 -21.68 -3.29 -6.19
C THR A 86 -23.08 -3.38 -6.79
N PRO A 87 -24.11 -3.73 -5.99
CA PRO A 87 -25.48 -3.77 -6.47
C PRO A 87 -25.93 -2.42 -7.05
N GLY A 88 -26.53 -2.45 -8.24
CA GLY A 88 -27.08 -1.25 -8.89
C GLY A 88 -26.08 -0.33 -9.59
N LEU A 89 -24.80 -0.71 -9.69
CA LEU A 89 -23.83 -0.11 -10.62
C LEU A 89 -23.90 -0.75 -12.02
#